data_AF-T0TDY4-F1
#
_entry.id   AF-T0TDY4-F1
#
_cell.length_a   1.000
_cell.length_b   1.000
_cell.length_c   1.000
_cell.angle_alpha   90.00
_cell.angle_beta   90.00
_cell.angle_gamma   90.00
#
_symmetry.space_group_name_H-M   'P 1'
#
loop_
_entity.id
_entity.type
_entity.pdbx_description
1 polymer ?
#
loop_
_entity_poly.entity_id
_entity_poly.type
_entity_poly.pdbx_seq_one_letter_code
_entity_poly.pdbx_strand_id
1 'polypeptide(L)' 'MDAFKYIKPKLFSTLKNYSGAQFAKDLVAGIIVAIIALPLSIALAIASGVNPEQGLYTAVVAGFLFHF' A
#
# COMPACT_ATOMS: atom_id res chain seq x y z
N MET A 1 -2.69 -15.32 -30.79
CA MET A 1 -2.84 -13.88 -30.41
C MET A 1 -3.35 -13.85 -28.97
N ASP A 2 -2.51 -14.27 -28.01
CA ASP A 2 -2.96 -14.70 -26.67
C ASP A 2 -2.30 -13.92 -25.53
N ALA A 3 -1.70 -12.76 -25.82
CA ALA A 3 -0.97 -11.96 -24.85
C ALA A 3 -1.88 -11.17 -23.87
N PHE A 4 -3.15 -10.97 -24.21
CA PHE A 4 -4.06 -10.10 -23.43
C PHE A 4 -4.86 -10.82 -22.35
N LYS A 5 -4.81 -12.16 -22.27
CA LYS A 5 -5.59 -12.94 -21.29
C LYS A 5 -5.05 -12.83 -19.85
N TYR A 6 -3.81 -12.35 -19.68
CA TYR A 6 -3.14 -12.22 -18.39
C TYR A 6 -3.24 -10.84 -17.73
N ILE A 7 -3.82 -9.83 -18.41
CA ILE A 7 -4.04 -8.49 -17.84
C ILE A 7 -5.40 -8.44 -17.12
N LYS A 8 -5.68 -9.43 -16.27
CA LYS A 8 -6.78 -9.33 -15.30
C LYS A 8 -6.19 -8.92 -13.95
N PRO A 9 -6.40 -7.68 -13.49
CA PRO A 9 -5.94 -7.26 -12.18
C PRO A 9 -6.50 -8.20 -11.13
N LYS A 10 -5.60 -8.80 -10.34
CA LYS A 10 -5.94 -9.83 -9.37
C LYS A 10 -6.94 -9.32 -8.33
N LEU A 11 -6.94 -8.00 -8.10
CA LEU A 11 -7.91 -7.24 -7.31
C LEU A 11 -9.37 -7.62 -7.62
N PHE A 12 -9.74 -7.66 -8.91
CA PHE A 12 -11.12 -8.00 -9.31
C PHE A 12 -11.49 -9.47 -9.07
N SER A 13 -10.50 -10.36 -8.94
CA SER A 13 -10.72 -11.78 -8.68
C SER A 13 -10.75 -12.11 -7.19
N THR A 14 -9.94 -11.42 -6.36
CA THR A 14 -9.88 -11.63 -4.91
C THR A 14 -11.02 -10.95 -4.17
N LEU A 15 -11.57 -9.85 -4.68
CA LEU A 15 -12.75 -9.19 -4.09
C LEU A 15 -13.99 -10.09 -4.06
N LYS A 16 -14.13 -11.04 -5.00
CA LYS A 16 -15.31 -11.93 -5.07
C LYS A 16 -15.38 -12.98 -3.96
N ASN A 17 -14.24 -13.35 -3.37
CA ASN A 17 -14.13 -14.36 -2.30
C ASN A 17 -13.65 -13.73 -0.98
N TYR A 18 -13.81 -12.42 -0.83
CA TYR A 18 -13.35 -11.71 0.35
C TYR A 18 -14.25 -12.00 1.56
N SER A 19 -13.68 -12.54 2.62
CA SER A 19 -14.41 -12.90 3.85
C SER A 19 -14.09 -11.93 5.00
N GLY A 20 -15.00 -11.81 5.97
CA GLY A 20 -14.78 -10.97 7.15
C GLY A 20 -13.57 -11.39 8.01
N ALA A 21 -13.21 -12.68 8.00
CA ALA A 21 -12.00 -13.17 8.65
C ALA A 21 -10.72 -12.71 7.93
N GLN A 22 -10.76 -12.60 6.60
CA GLN A 22 -9.66 -12.05 5.82
C GLN A 22 -9.50 -10.55 6.07
N PHE A 23 -10.62 -9.81 6.19
CA PHE A 23 -10.60 -8.39 6.55
C PHE A 23 -9.89 -8.11 7.87
N ALA A 24 -10.17 -8.87 8.91
CA ALA A 24 -9.49 -8.70 10.20
C ALA A 24 -7.98 -8.93 10.09
N LYS A 25 -7.55 -9.92 9.29
CA LYS A 25 -6.12 -10.19 9.06
C LYS A 25 -5.46 -9.07 8.26
N ASP A 26 -6.11 -8.59 7.22
CA ASP A 26 -5.59 -7.51 6.37
C ASP A 26 -5.51 -6.18 7.15
N LEU A 27 -6.47 -5.92 8.05
CA LEU A 27 -6.43 -4.76 8.94
C LEU A 27 -5.22 -4.81 9.88
N VAL A 28 -4.99 -5.95 10.53
CA VAL A 28 -3.82 -6.13 11.42
C VAL A 28 -2.52 -6.00 10.63
N ALA A 29 -2.44 -6.60 9.44
CA ALA A 29 -1.29 -6.46 8.56
C ALA A 29 -1.04 -5.01 8.15
N GLY A 30 -2.10 -4.27 7.80
CA GLY A 30 -2.03 -2.85 7.45
C GLY A 30 -1.49 -1.98 8.58
N ILE A 31 -1.93 -2.24 9.83
CA ILE A 31 -1.43 -1.53 11.01
C ILE A 31 0.07 -1.79 11.22
N ILE A 32 0.50 -3.05 11.14
CA ILE A 32 1.91 -3.42 11.29
C ILE A 32 2.76 -2.73 10.22
N VAL A 33 2.32 -2.75 8.96
CA VAL A 33 3.02 -2.09 7.86
C VAL A 33 3.07 -0.57 8.07
N ALA A 34 1.99 0.06 8.53
CA ALA A 34 1.97 1.50 8.81
C ALA A 34 3.00 1.89 9.88
N ILE A 35 3.10 1.12 10.97
CA ILE A 35 4.08 1.37 12.05
C ILE A 35 5.52 1.34 11.52
N ILE A 36 5.83 0.42 10.60
CA ILE A 36 7.18 0.29 10.01
C ILE A 36 7.43 1.36 8.94
N ALA A 37 6.40 1.74 8.18
CA ALA A 37 6.51 2.69 7.08
C ALA A 37 6.70 4.15 7.55
N LEU A 38 6.09 4.54 8.67
CA LEU A 38 6.20 5.89 9.23
C LEU A 38 7.66 6.35 9.48
N PRO A 39 8.49 5.61 10.24
CA PRO A 39 9.89 6.02 10.47
C PRO A 39 10.73 5.96 9.19
N LEU A 40 10.48 4.99 8.30
CA LEU A 40 11.19 4.87 7.02
C LEU A 40 10.93 6.10 6.12
N SER A 41 9.68 6.53 6.02
CA SER A 41 9.26 7.69 5.24
C SER A 41 9.92 8.99 5.74
N ILE A 42 9.95 9.19 7.07
CA ILE A 42 10.61 10.34 7.70
C ILE A 42 12.12 10.32 7.43
N ALA A 43 12.75 9.15 7.54
CA ALA A 43 14.18 9.00 7.26
C ALA A 43 14.53 9.34 5.81
N LEU A 44 13.71 8.89 4.84
CA LEU A 44 13.89 9.21 3.42
C LEU A 44 13.69 10.70 3.13
N ALA A 45 12.73 11.35 3.79
CA ALA A 45 12.51 12.79 3.66
C ALA A 45 13.75 13.58 4.11
N ILE A 46 14.27 13.26 5.29
CA ILE A 46 15.47 13.90 5.84
C ILE A 46 16.69 13.63 4.93
N ALA A 47 16.86 12.39 4.46
CA ALA A 47 17.95 12.02 3.55
C ALA A 47 17.89 12.74 2.20
N SER A 48 16.68 13.10 1.76
CA SER A 48 16.44 13.85 0.52
C SER A 48 16.54 15.37 0.69
N GLY A 49 16.86 15.86 1.90
CA GLY A 49 16.97 17.29 2.18
C GLY A 49 15.62 18.03 2.23
N VAL A 50 14.52 17.30 2.40
CA VAL A 50 13.16 17.86 2.50
C VAL A 50 12.63 17.74 3.93
N ASN A 51 11.56 18.48 4.24
CA ASN A 51 11.00 18.41 5.59
C ASN A 51 10.27 17.07 5.83
N PRO A 52 10.27 16.53 7.07
CA PRO A 52 9.63 15.26 7.40
C PRO A 52 8.15 15.16 7.00
N GLU A 53 7.39 16.27 7.02
CA GLU A 53 5.98 16.25 6.65
C GLU A 53 5.79 15.84 5.19
N GLN A 54 6.73 16.19 4.31
CA GLN A 54 6.68 15.83 2.89
C GLN A 54 6.87 14.32 2.68
N GLY A 55 7.69 13.67 3.50
CA GLY A 55 7.79 12.21 3.53
C GLY A 55 6.45 11.58 3.88
N LEU A 56 5.81 12.10 4.92
CA LEU A 56 4.53 11.58 5.41
C LEU A 56 3.42 11.74 4.37
N TYR A 57 3.30 12.92 3.74
CA TYR A 57 2.33 13.14 2.66
C TYR A 57 2.56 12.18 1.49
N THR A 58 3.82 12.00 1.10
CA THR A 58 4.18 11.08 0.01
C THR A 58 3.81 9.63 0.36
N ALA A 59 4.08 9.19 1.59
CA ALA A 59 3.76 7.83 2.03
C ALA A 59 2.25 7.56 2.02
N VAL A 60 1.43 8.52 2.45
CA VAL A 60 -0.04 8.40 2.41
C VAL A 60 -0.54 8.37 0.97
N VAL A 61 -0.13 9.33 0.13
CA VAL A 61 -0.59 9.44 -1.26
C VAL A 61 -0.16 8.22 -2.09
N ALA A 62 1.10 7.79 -1.96
CA ALA A 62 1.61 6.60 -2.65
C ALA A 62 0.91 5.32 -2.18
N GLY A 63 0.67 5.20 -0.87
CA GLY A 63 -0.06 4.06 -0.30
C GLY A 63 -1.47 3.91 -0.85
N PHE A 64 -2.17 5.01 -1.12
CA PHE A 64 -3.49 4.97 -1.76
C PHE A 64 -3.40 4.75 -3.27
N LEU A 65 -2.46 5.38 -3.98
CA LEU A 65 -2.40 5.34 -5.46
C LEU A 65 -1.94 3.98 -6.03
N PHE A 66 -1.03 3.29 -5.35
CA PHE A 66 -0.44 2.04 -5.87
C PHE A 66 -1.09 0.77 -5.30
N HIS A 67 -2.15 0.89 -4.51
CA HIS A 67 -2.85 -0.24 -3.90
C HIS A 67 -3.69 -1.09 -4.90
N PHE A 68 -3.98 -0.57 -6.09
CA PHE A 68 -4.95 -1.13 -7.05
C PHE A 68 -4.38 -2.19 -8.01
#